data_AF-A0A7S4V7M2-F1
#
_entry.id   AF-A0A7S4V7M2-F1
#
_cell.length_a   1.000
_cell.length_b   1.000
_cell.length_c   1.000
_cell.angle_alpha   90.00
_cell.angle_beta   90.00
_cell.angle_gamma   90.00
#
_symmetry.space_group_name_H-M   'P 1'
#
loop_
_entity.id
_entity.type
_entity.pdbx_description
1 polymer ?
#
loop_
_entity_poly.entity_id
_entity_poly.type
_entity_poly.pdbx_seq_one_letter_code
_entity_poly.pdbx_strand_id
1 'polypeptide(L)'
;VLEHLQSPDFVVGALESVRSKADGSEPNLADLRRMDNLSRQLRKMPGCEEMAVGASRSVQSGLMRRSSRCRRTSTFDSRDASELHLAAEAFGDLANYSDLKSTRTWRGHRKTQFFDESKPEAAPSGMLTHSKVCIAEALTRAPTGCDEEAYEAAALQNFRNVLVCSGDRPAQECQRQASRDAVVDLARTDPSLVGEVYMQALKQLGGNPPPRTTRLSLELLHCLLLQVPPRSEMAEFVRSFLRDVGPQLSPLEAVAMAKACLALLDARPEGLPVER
;
A
#
# COMPACT_ATOMS: atom_id res chain seq x y z
N VAL A 1 -34.32 -0.78 20.12
CA VAL A 1 -33.00 -0.74 20.81
C VAL A 1 -31.89 -1.26 19.91
N LEU A 2 -32.02 -2.43 19.26
CA LEU A 2 -30.96 -2.98 18.39
C LEU A 2 -30.73 -2.20 17.08
N GLU A 3 -31.76 -1.57 16.50
CA GLU A 3 -31.63 -0.77 15.27
C GLU A 3 -30.70 0.44 15.44
N HIS A 4 -30.57 0.96 16.66
CA HIS A 4 -29.73 2.13 16.92
C HIS A 4 -28.24 1.78 16.94
N LEU A 5 -27.89 0.48 17.06
CA LEU A 5 -26.49 0.03 17.03
C LEU A 5 -25.87 0.09 15.63
N GLN A 6 -26.70 0.25 14.59
CA GLN A 6 -26.27 0.37 13.20
C GLN A 6 -26.41 1.81 12.66
N SER A 7 -26.83 2.77 13.49
CA SER A 7 -26.89 4.16 13.03
C SER A 7 -25.47 4.71 12.85
N PRO A 8 -25.22 5.54 11.81
CA PRO A 8 -23.92 6.18 11.61
C PRO A 8 -23.45 6.93 12.86
N ASP A 9 -24.33 7.69 13.49
CA ASP A 9 -24.02 8.48 14.70
C ASP A 9 -23.53 7.60 15.86
N PHE A 10 -24.16 6.44 16.06
CA PHE A 10 -23.72 5.51 17.11
C PHE A 10 -22.34 4.94 16.79
N VAL A 11 -22.11 4.50 15.55
CA VAL A 11 -20.82 3.91 15.14
C VAL A 11 -19.70 4.95 15.22
N VAL A 12 -19.96 6.19 14.80
CA VAL A 12 -19.02 7.31 14.90
C VAL A 12 -18.71 7.63 16.37
N GLY A 13 -19.72 7.80 17.21
CA GLY A 13 -19.49 8.05 18.65
C GLY A 13 -18.75 6.90 19.35
N ALA A 14 -19.06 5.65 18.98
CA ALA A 14 -18.32 4.49 19.47
C ALA A 14 -16.87 4.48 18.98
N LEU A 15 -16.62 4.86 17.73
CA LEU A 15 -15.28 4.96 17.17
C LEU A 15 -14.45 6.02 17.90
N GLU A 16 -14.97 7.22 18.10
CA GLU A 16 -14.28 8.29 18.82
C GLU A 16 -13.90 7.89 20.24
N SER A 17 -14.83 7.22 20.95
CA SER A 17 -14.58 6.70 22.30
C SER A 17 -13.43 5.69 22.32
N VAL A 18 -13.39 4.76 21.36
CA VAL A 18 -12.33 3.75 21.25
C VAL A 18 -11.01 4.37 20.79
N ARG A 19 -11.06 5.31 19.85
CA ARG A 19 -9.90 5.97 19.28
C ARG A 19 -9.07 6.68 20.34
N SER A 20 -9.71 7.37 21.30
CA SER A 20 -8.98 8.01 22.41
C SER A 20 -8.11 7.04 23.22
N LYS A 21 -8.51 5.77 23.30
CA LYS A 21 -7.75 4.70 24.00
C LYS A 21 -6.69 4.09 23.10
N ALA A 22 -7.04 3.87 21.82
CA ALA A 22 -6.14 3.29 20.83
C ALA A 22 -5.01 4.24 20.38
N ASP A 23 -5.23 5.55 20.46
CA ASP A 23 -4.22 6.55 20.10
C ASP A 23 -3.20 6.81 21.23
N GLY A 24 -3.43 6.26 22.42
CA GLY A 24 -2.52 6.33 23.57
C GLY A 24 -1.14 5.69 23.31
N SER A 25 -0.20 5.92 24.24
CA SER A 25 1.16 5.37 24.18
C SER A 25 1.22 3.85 24.26
N GLU A 26 0.19 3.24 24.86
CA GLU A 26 0.09 1.79 25.06
C GLU A 26 -1.24 1.24 24.54
N PRO A 27 -1.42 1.14 23.21
CA PRO A 27 -2.68 0.68 22.65
C PRO A 27 -2.94 -0.78 23.02
N ASN A 28 -4.08 -1.02 23.65
CA ASN A 28 -4.58 -2.36 23.94
C ASN A 28 -5.04 -3.04 22.65
N LEU A 29 -4.66 -4.31 22.45
CA LEU A 29 -5.05 -5.08 21.27
C LEU A 29 -6.58 -5.20 21.13
N ALA A 30 -7.32 -5.30 22.24
CA ALA A 30 -8.77 -5.36 22.22
C ALA A 30 -9.40 -4.06 21.68
N ASP A 31 -8.83 -2.90 22.02
CA ASP A 31 -9.29 -1.60 21.52
C ASP A 31 -8.96 -1.43 20.03
N LEU A 32 -7.76 -1.84 19.60
CA LEU A 32 -7.38 -1.85 18.18
C LEU A 32 -8.32 -2.73 17.35
N ARG A 33 -8.65 -3.92 17.85
CA ARG A 33 -9.56 -4.85 17.18
C ARG A 33 -10.99 -4.31 17.11
N ARG A 34 -11.45 -3.66 18.19
CA ARG A 34 -12.74 -2.99 18.19
C ARG A 34 -12.77 -1.85 17.17
N MET A 35 -11.70 -1.07 17.08
CA MET A 35 -11.57 0.01 16.11
C MET A 35 -11.56 -0.50 14.66
N ASP A 36 -10.85 -1.58 14.38
CA ASP A 36 -10.85 -2.22 13.06
C ASP A 36 -12.27 -2.70 12.65
N ASN A 37 -12.97 -3.36 13.57
CA ASN A 37 -14.36 -3.78 13.35
C ASN A 37 -15.28 -2.60 13.05
N LEU A 38 -15.16 -1.49 13.79
CA LEU A 38 -15.94 -0.27 13.56
C LEU A 38 -15.57 0.38 12.22
N SER A 39 -14.28 0.41 11.86
CA SER A 39 -13.82 0.90 10.56
C SER A 39 -14.48 0.13 9.41
N ARG A 40 -14.50 -1.20 9.47
CA ARG A 40 -15.16 -2.03 8.45
C ARG A 40 -16.67 -1.79 8.36
N GLN A 41 -17.32 -1.47 9.47
CA GLN A 41 -18.73 -1.08 9.45
C GLN A 41 -18.91 0.27 8.75
N LEU A 42 -18.09 1.26 9.08
CA LEU A 42 -18.14 2.59 8.46
C LEU A 42 -17.86 2.54 6.95
N ARG A 43 -16.97 1.66 6.46
CA ARG A 43 -16.73 1.49 5.00
C ARG A 43 -17.98 1.06 4.23
N LYS A 44 -18.94 0.42 4.90
CA LYS A 44 -20.21 0.00 4.30
C LYS A 44 -21.26 1.12 4.33
N MET A 45 -21.02 2.20 5.07
CA MET A 45 -21.93 3.33 5.23
C MET A 45 -21.52 4.48 4.29
N PRO A 46 -22.43 4.94 3.40
CA PRO A 46 -22.15 6.08 2.53
C PRO A 46 -21.84 7.34 3.34
N GLY A 47 -20.81 8.09 2.95
CA GLY A 47 -20.41 9.34 3.59
C GLY A 47 -19.49 9.18 4.81
N CYS A 48 -19.16 7.95 5.20
CA CYS A 48 -18.27 7.65 6.33
C CYS A 48 -16.86 7.20 5.90
N GLU A 49 -16.52 7.33 4.62
CA GLU A 49 -15.28 6.80 4.06
C GLU A 49 -14.02 7.39 4.73
N GLU A 50 -13.96 8.70 4.91
CA GLU A 50 -12.82 9.39 5.55
C GLU A 50 -12.63 8.96 7.01
N MET A 51 -13.72 8.78 7.76
CA MET A 51 -13.67 8.29 9.13
C MET A 51 -13.18 6.85 9.19
N ALA A 52 -13.61 6.00 8.26
CA ALA A 52 -13.15 4.63 8.17
C ALA A 52 -11.65 4.55 7.84
N VAL A 53 -11.16 5.40 6.92
CA VAL A 53 -9.74 5.52 6.58
C VAL A 53 -8.94 6.00 7.80
N GLY A 54 -9.40 7.04 8.48
CA GLY A 54 -8.77 7.54 9.71
C GLY A 54 -8.69 6.49 10.81
N ALA A 55 -9.74 5.69 11.01
CA ALA A 55 -9.75 4.57 11.94
C ALA A 55 -8.73 3.48 11.54
N SER A 56 -8.65 3.15 10.26
CA SER A 56 -7.70 2.15 9.74
C SER A 56 -6.26 2.58 9.99
N ARG A 57 -5.96 3.86 9.73
CA ARG A 57 -4.65 4.47 10.02
C ARG A 57 -4.29 4.39 11.51
N SER A 58 -5.26 4.65 12.40
CA SER A 58 -5.05 4.50 13.84
C SER A 58 -4.79 3.04 14.23
N VAL A 59 -5.45 2.05 13.61
CA VAL A 59 -5.18 0.62 13.85
C VAL A 59 -3.75 0.28 13.43
N GLN A 60 -3.37 0.64 12.21
CA GLN A 60 -2.05 0.40 11.62
C GLN A 60 -0.95 1.04 12.47
N SER A 61 -1.12 2.32 12.84
CA SER A 61 -0.22 3.04 13.73
C SER A 61 -0.14 2.42 15.14
N GLY A 62 -1.27 1.94 15.67
CA GLY A 62 -1.32 1.22 16.94
C GLY A 62 -0.52 -0.07 16.92
N LEU A 63 -0.69 -0.90 15.88
CA LEU A 63 0.08 -2.13 15.68
C LEU A 63 1.58 -1.86 15.55
N MET A 64 1.97 -0.85 14.77
CA MET A 64 3.38 -0.47 14.62
C MET A 64 4.00 -0.01 15.93
N ARG A 65 3.31 0.82 16.72
CA ARG A 65 3.78 1.23 18.06
C ARG A 65 3.98 0.05 19.00
N ARG A 66 3.06 -0.94 18.98
CA ARG A 66 3.21 -2.18 19.74
C ARG A 66 4.40 -3.02 19.28
N SER A 67 4.65 -3.06 17.97
CA SER A 67 5.82 -3.73 17.40
C SER A 67 7.12 -3.13 17.94
N SER A 68 7.27 -1.81 17.79
CA SER A 68 8.44 -1.06 18.24
C SER A 68 8.67 -1.18 19.75
N ARG A 69 7.62 -1.11 20.57
CA ARG A 69 7.72 -1.28 22.03
C ARG A 69 8.27 -2.66 22.42
N CYS A 70 7.89 -3.69 21.67
CA CYS A 70 8.39 -5.05 21.86
C CYS A 70 9.74 -5.30 21.16
N ARG A 71 10.40 -4.24 20.64
CA ARG A 71 11.68 -4.31 19.90
C ARG A 71 11.63 -5.25 18.70
N ARG A 72 10.46 -5.33 18.07
CA ARG A 72 10.24 -6.08 16.83
C ARG A 72 10.45 -5.17 15.63
N THR A 73 10.87 -5.76 14.52
CA THR A 73 11.08 -5.09 13.24
C THR A 73 9.79 -4.97 12.44
N SER A 74 8.87 -5.91 12.62
CA SER A 74 7.57 -5.95 11.96
C SER A 74 6.45 -6.34 12.92
N THR A 75 5.25 -5.87 12.63
CA THR A 75 4.02 -6.31 13.32
C THR A 75 3.81 -7.82 13.18
N PHE A 76 4.28 -8.40 12.07
CA PHE A 76 4.24 -9.82 11.80
C PHE A 76 5.31 -10.65 12.52
N ASP A 77 6.15 -10.03 13.35
CA ASP A 77 7.06 -10.74 14.26
C ASP A 77 6.41 -11.03 15.63
N SER A 78 5.09 -10.81 15.76
CA SER A 78 4.36 -11.13 16.99
C SER A 78 4.35 -12.64 17.28
N ARG A 79 4.40 -12.97 18.57
CA ARG A 79 4.08 -14.31 19.08
C ARG A 79 2.61 -14.46 19.46
N ASP A 80 1.86 -13.35 19.52
CA ASP A 80 0.44 -13.36 19.79
C ASP A 80 -0.34 -13.57 18.48
N ALA A 81 -1.01 -14.72 18.37
CA ALA A 81 -1.81 -15.08 17.20
C ALA A 81 -2.93 -14.08 16.92
N SER A 82 -3.48 -13.42 17.95
CA SER A 82 -4.52 -12.40 17.77
C SER A 82 -3.96 -11.12 17.16
N GLU A 83 -2.73 -10.75 17.53
CA GLU A 83 -2.05 -9.59 16.95
C GLU A 83 -1.63 -9.88 15.50
N LEU A 84 -1.12 -11.08 15.22
CA LEU A 84 -0.79 -11.51 13.84
C LEU A 84 -2.03 -11.49 12.94
N HIS A 85 -3.16 -11.99 13.45
CA HIS A 85 -4.41 -11.97 12.70
C HIS A 85 -4.87 -10.55 12.41
N LEU A 86 -4.84 -9.66 13.41
CA LEU A 86 -5.19 -8.25 13.21
C LEU A 86 -4.22 -7.54 12.24
N ALA A 87 -2.93 -7.88 12.27
CA ALA A 87 -1.95 -7.37 11.32
C ALA A 87 -2.22 -7.83 9.88
N ALA A 88 -2.52 -9.12 9.69
CA ALA A 88 -2.91 -9.65 8.37
C ALA A 88 -4.18 -8.97 7.85
N GLU A 89 -5.14 -8.69 8.73
CA GLU A 89 -6.36 -7.96 8.39
C GLU A 89 -6.09 -6.48 8.03
N ALA A 90 -5.21 -5.80 8.76
CA ALA A 90 -4.91 -4.39 8.56
C ALA A 90 -3.98 -4.11 7.37
N PHE A 91 -3.03 -5.02 7.08
CA PHE A 91 -1.96 -4.85 6.10
C PHE A 91 -2.01 -5.83 4.92
N GLY A 92 -2.86 -6.87 4.97
CA GLY A 92 -2.92 -7.92 3.94
C GLY A 92 -3.66 -7.53 2.66
N ASP A 93 -4.40 -6.41 2.68
CA ASP A 93 -5.04 -5.87 1.49
C ASP A 93 -4.50 -4.47 1.21
N LEU A 94 -3.86 -4.27 0.06
CA LEU A 94 -3.35 -2.97 -0.38
C LEU A 94 -4.44 -1.90 -0.46
N ALA A 95 -5.73 -2.28 -0.60
CA ALA A 95 -6.86 -1.36 -0.54
C ALA A 95 -7.05 -0.73 0.86
N ASN A 96 -6.41 -1.29 1.90
CA ASN A 96 -6.41 -0.74 3.25
C ASN A 96 -5.31 0.31 3.47
N TYR A 97 -4.44 0.58 2.48
CA TYR A 97 -3.39 1.60 2.62
C TYR A 97 -4.03 2.97 2.86
N SER A 98 -3.64 3.65 3.94
CA SER A 98 -4.44 4.77 4.44
C SER A 98 -4.43 5.96 3.49
N ASP A 99 -3.36 6.14 2.71
CA ASP A 99 -3.25 7.23 1.73
C ASP A 99 -3.79 6.87 0.35
N LEU A 100 -4.32 5.66 0.14
CA LEU A 100 -4.90 5.27 -1.14
C LEU A 100 -6.14 6.10 -1.47
N LYS A 101 -6.25 6.59 -2.70
CA LYS A 101 -7.48 7.21 -3.22
C LYS A 101 -8.62 6.18 -3.20
N SER A 102 -9.85 6.65 -3.02
CA SER A 102 -11.01 5.77 -3.06
C SER A 102 -11.16 5.14 -4.45
N THR A 103 -11.29 3.82 -4.49
CA THR A 103 -11.54 3.07 -5.73
C THR A 103 -12.82 3.49 -6.44
N ARG A 104 -13.78 4.09 -5.72
CA ARG A 104 -15.04 4.61 -6.27
C ARG A 104 -14.87 5.91 -7.04
N THR A 105 -13.91 6.74 -6.66
CA THR A 105 -13.70 8.08 -7.23
C THR A 105 -12.43 8.17 -8.07
N TRP A 106 -11.59 7.14 -8.05
CA TRP A 106 -10.38 7.06 -8.87
C TRP A 106 -10.71 7.07 -10.37
N ARG A 107 -10.07 7.95 -11.13
CA ARG A 107 -10.36 8.18 -12.57
C ARG A 107 -10.00 7.01 -13.49
N GLY A 108 -9.38 5.96 -12.97
CA GLY A 108 -9.10 4.76 -13.75
C GLY A 108 -7.84 4.86 -14.60
N HIS A 109 -7.82 4.08 -15.67
CA HIS A 109 -6.76 4.11 -16.68
C HIS A 109 -7.14 5.06 -17.83
N ARG A 110 -6.12 5.63 -18.50
CA ARG A 110 -6.32 6.47 -19.68
C ARG A 110 -6.93 5.64 -20.80
N LYS A 111 -8.02 6.12 -21.40
CA LYS A 111 -8.60 5.51 -22.60
C LYS A 111 -7.58 5.54 -23.74
N THR A 112 -7.31 4.39 -24.35
CA THR A 112 -6.64 4.35 -25.65
C THR A 112 -7.61 4.89 -26.68
N GLN A 113 -7.29 6.01 -27.34
CA GLN A 113 -8.17 6.77 -28.26
C GLN A 113 -8.75 5.98 -29.46
N PHE A 114 -8.46 4.69 -29.61
CA PHE A 114 -8.76 3.95 -30.84
C PHE A 114 -9.92 2.95 -30.76
N PHE A 115 -10.39 2.53 -29.58
CA PHE A 115 -11.54 1.63 -29.50
C PHE A 115 -12.35 1.87 -28.22
N ASP A 116 -13.64 2.05 -28.43
CA ASP A 116 -14.76 1.91 -27.49
C ASP A 116 -15.16 3.15 -26.65
N GLU A 117 -16.32 3.70 -27.02
CA GLU A 117 -17.10 4.71 -26.28
C GLU A 117 -17.91 4.10 -25.12
N SER A 118 -17.78 2.80 -24.86
CA SER A 118 -18.43 2.19 -23.70
C SER A 118 -17.91 2.81 -22.39
N LYS A 119 -18.86 2.98 -21.46
CA LYS A 119 -18.69 3.55 -20.12
C LYS A 119 -17.44 2.94 -19.46
N PRO A 120 -16.61 3.72 -18.73
CA PRO A 120 -15.55 3.11 -17.96
C PRO A 120 -16.17 2.05 -17.06
N GLU A 121 -15.79 0.79 -17.25
CA GLU A 121 -15.82 -0.16 -16.14
C GLU A 121 -14.81 0.38 -15.14
N ALA A 122 -15.27 1.33 -14.32
CA ALA A 122 -14.70 1.65 -13.02
C ALA A 122 -14.94 0.44 -12.11
N ALA A 123 -14.52 -0.74 -12.55
CA ALA A 123 -14.48 -1.92 -11.74
C ALA A 123 -13.45 -1.62 -10.65
N PRO A 124 -13.85 -1.55 -9.37
CA PRO A 124 -12.94 -1.30 -8.25
C PRO A 124 -11.74 -2.25 -8.26
N SER A 125 -11.93 -3.43 -8.84
CA SER A 125 -10.92 -4.47 -9.04
C SER A 125 -9.72 -4.03 -9.90
N GLY A 126 -9.84 -3.01 -10.76
CA GLY A 126 -8.76 -2.62 -11.67
C GLY A 126 -7.68 -1.72 -11.06
N MET A 127 -7.94 -1.05 -9.93
CA MET A 127 -7.02 -0.04 -9.39
C MET A 127 -5.70 -0.63 -8.92
N LEU A 128 -5.71 -1.81 -8.31
CA LEU A 128 -4.54 -2.44 -7.69
C LEU A 128 -4.12 -3.76 -8.37
N THR A 129 -4.66 -4.04 -9.56
CA THR A 129 -4.23 -5.17 -10.39
C THR A 129 -3.31 -4.72 -11.51
N HIS A 130 -2.49 -5.66 -12.01
CA HIS A 130 -1.64 -5.45 -13.18
C HIS A 130 -2.41 -4.82 -14.34
N SER A 131 -1.76 -3.87 -15.01
CA SER A 131 -2.27 -3.24 -16.23
C SER A 131 -1.12 -2.83 -17.14
N LYS A 132 -1.34 -2.88 -18.44
CA LYS A 132 -0.43 -2.30 -19.45
C LYS A 132 -0.82 -0.88 -19.85
N VAL A 133 -1.99 -0.43 -19.41
CA VAL A 133 -2.55 0.88 -19.74
C VAL A 133 -2.09 1.89 -18.70
N CYS A 134 -1.67 3.08 -19.13
CA CYS A 134 -1.30 4.15 -18.20
C CYS A 134 -2.47 4.52 -17.28
N ILE A 135 -2.20 4.76 -16.01
CA ILE A 135 -3.17 5.36 -15.09
C ILE A 135 -3.53 6.79 -15.54
N ALA A 136 -4.79 7.18 -15.32
CA ALA A 136 -5.27 8.54 -15.56
C ALA A 136 -5.15 9.42 -14.32
N GLU A 137 -4.98 8.79 -13.15
CA GLU A 137 -4.83 9.44 -11.86
C GLU A 137 -3.88 8.65 -10.94
N ALA A 138 -3.13 9.33 -10.06
CA ALA A 138 -2.30 8.73 -9.01
C ALA A 138 -3.11 7.74 -8.14
N LEU A 139 -2.44 6.75 -7.57
CA LEU A 139 -3.09 5.76 -6.71
C LEU A 139 -3.34 6.31 -5.30
N THR A 140 -2.47 7.21 -4.82
CA THR A 140 -2.50 7.76 -3.47
C THR A 140 -2.77 9.26 -3.46
N ARG A 141 -3.26 9.78 -2.34
CA ARG A 141 -3.55 11.20 -2.12
C ARG A 141 -2.24 11.96 -1.89
N ALA A 142 -2.14 13.15 -2.47
CA ALA A 142 -1.04 14.06 -2.14
C ALA A 142 -1.06 14.38 -0.63
N PRO A 143 0.09 14.32 0.06
CA PRO A 143 0.16 14.74 1.46
C PRO A 143 -0.22 16.21 1.63
N THR A 144 -0.75 16.56 2.80
CA THR A 144 -1.13 17.95 3.10
C THR A 144 0.07 18.89 2.98
N GLY A 145 -0.10 19.99 2.23
CA GLY A 145 0.94 20.99 2.01
C GLY A 145 1.83 20.71 0.79
N CYS A 146 1.65 19.60 0.09
CA CYS A 146 2.26 19.35 -1.21
C CYS A 146 1.47 20.04 -2.33
N ASP A 147 2.15 20.37 -3.43
CA ASP A 147 1.52 20.79 -4.68
C ASP A 147 0.84 19.56 -5.31
N GLU A 148 -0.49 19.54 -5.29
CA GLU A 148 -1.29 18.43 -5.82
C GLU A 148 -1.09 18.21 -7.32
N GLU A 149 -0.91 19.29 -8.10
CA GLU A 149 -0.73 19.18 -9.55
C GLU A 149 0.65 18.60 -9.88
N ALA A 150 1.70 19.06 -9.18
CA ALA A 150 3.04 18.51 -9.32
C ALA A 150 3.10 17.04 -8.88
N TYR A 151 2.46 16.70 -7.76
CA TYR A 151 2.36 15.33 -7.24
C TYR A 151 1.71 14.40 -8.27
N GLU A 152 0.55 14.82 -8.79
CA GLU A 152 -0.21 14.09 -9.79
C GLU A 152 0.61 13.89 -11.07
N ALA A 153 1.23 14.96 -11.59
CA ALA A 153 2.08 14.88 -12.78
C ALA A 153 3.26 13.91 -12.59
N ALA A 154 3.94 13.95 -11.44
CA ALA A 154 5.04 13.07 -11.10
C ALA A 154 4.59 11.61 -10.96
N ALA A 155 3.47 11.34 -10.27
CA ALA A 155 2.90 10.01 -10.12
C ALA A 155 2.55 9.38 -11.48
N LEU A 156 1.91 10.15 -12.38
CA LEU A 156 1.56 9.68 -13.73
C LEU A 156 2.80 9.41 -14.58
N GLN A 157 3.84 10.24 -14.46
CA GLN A 157 5.11 10.01 -15.15
C GLN A 157 5.85 8.80 -14.58
N ASN A 158 5.85 8.61 -13.26
CA ASN A 158 6.44 7.46 -12.60
C ASN A 158 5.80 6.16 -13.10
N PHE A 159 4.46 6.12 -13.23
CA PHE A 159 3.79 4.92 -13.71
C PHE A 159 4.21 4.52 -15.13
N ARG A 160 4.49 5.50 -16.00
CA ARG A 160 5.05 5.22 -17.33
C ARG A 160 6.42 4.55 -17.24
N ASN A 161 7.27 5.01 -16.33
CA ASN A 161 8.57 4.40 -16.08
C ASN A 161 8.42 2.99 -15.49
N VAL A 162 7.47 2.78 -14.58
CA VAL A 162 7.13 1.46 -14.02
C VAL A 162 6.70 0.48 -15.12
N LEU A 163 5.87 0.91 -16.08
CA LEU A 163 5.47 0.10 -17.24
C LEU A 163 6.67 -0.27 -18.13
N VAL A 164 7.60 0.66 -18.33
CA VAL A 164 8.85 0.39 -19.07
C VAL A 164 9.70 -0.63 -18.32
N CYS A 165 9.92 -0.43 -17.02
CA CYS A 165 10.68 -1.35 -16.15
C CYS A 165 10.12 -2.76 -16.22
N SER A 166 8.80 -2.89 -16.04
CA SER A 166 8.04 -4.14 -16.02
C SER A 166 7.94 -4.83 -17.40
N GLY A 167 8.41 -4.17 -18.47
CA GLY A 167 8.36 -4.71 -19.83
C GLY A 167 6.99 -4.65 -20.50
N ASP A 168 6.04 -3.96 -19.88
CA ASP A 168 4.69 -3.74 -20.39
C ASP A 168 4.63 -2.62 -21.43
N ARG A 169 5.65 -1.75 -21.46
CA ARG A 169 5.92 -0.82 -22.54
C ARG A 169 7.22 -1.19 -23.27
N PRO A 170 7.21 -1.35 -24.61
CA PRO A 170 8.42 -1.63 -25.37
C PRO A 170 9.46 -0.52 -25.19
N ALA A 171 10.69 -0.91 -24.90
CA ALA A 171 11.83 -0.02 -24.72
C ALA A 171 13.14 -0.80 -24.91
N GLN A 172 14.19 -0.09 -25.35
CA GLN A 172 15.55 -0.64 -25.37
C GLN A 172 16.10 -0.78 -23.94
N GLU A 173 17.14 -1.57 -23.74
CA GLU A 173 17.66 -1.82 -22.38
C GLU A 173 18.23 -0.56 -21.72
N CYS A 174 18.86 0.33 -22.48
CA CYS A 174 19.32 1.63 -21.96
C CYS A 174 18.15 2.50 -21.46
N GLN A 175 17.01 2.47 -22.16
CA GLN A 175 15.79 3.18 -21.76
C GLN A 175 15.15 2.52 -20.54
N ARG A 176 15.17 1.18 -20.45
CA ARG A 176 14.70 0.44 -19.28
C ARG A 176 15.50 0.80 -18.04
N GLN A 177 16.83 0.83 -18.16
CA GLN A 177 17.72 1.24 -17.07
C GLN A 177 17.45 2.70 -16.67
N ALA A 178 17.37 3.62 -17.62
CA ALA A 178 17.06 5.02 -17.34
C ALA A 178 15.69 5.19 -16.66
N SER A 179 14.67 4.40 -17.05
CA SER A 179 13.38 4.39 -16.36
C SER A 179 13.48 3.84 -14.94
N ARG A 180 14.30 2.81 -14.70
CA ARG A 180 14.53 2.26 -13.36
C ARG A 180 15.21 3.30 -12.46
N ASP A 181 16.24 3.97 -12.98
CA ASP A 181 16.95 5.03 -12.27
C ASP A 181 16.00 6.17 -11.93
N ALA A 182 15.15 6.60 -12.88
CA ALA A 182 14.16 7.64 -12.64
C ALA A 182 13.11 7.28 -11.58
N VAL A 183 12.67 6.02 -11.50
CA VAL A 183 11.73 5.56 -10.45
C VAL A 183 12.38 5.62 -9.08
N VAL A 184 13.62 5.14 -8.97
CA VAL A 184 14.37 5.15 -7.70
C VAL A 184 14.73 6.57 -7.28
N ASP A 185 15.18 7.40 -8.22
CA ASP A 185 15.54 8.80 -7.96
C ASP A 185 14.33 9.57 -7.47
N LEU A 186 13.14 9.39 -8.07
CA LEU A 186 11.92 10.03 -7.60
C LEU A 186 11.60 9.69 -6.14
N ALA A 187 11.64 8.40 -5.78
CA ALA A 187 11.42 7.97 -4.40
C ALA A 187 12.49 8.51 -3.44
N ARG A 188 13.72 8.70 -3.91
CA ARG A 188 14.83 9.22 -3.10
C ARG A 188 14.71 10.72 -2.87
N THR A 189 14.39 11.49 -3.92
CA THR A 189 14.41 12.95 -3.89
C THR A 189 13.09 13.56 -3.41
N ASP A 190 11.98 12.85 -3.57
CA ASP A 190 10.66 13.30 -3.13
C ASP A 190 10.03 12.30 -2.14
N PRO A 191 10.23 12.50 -0.82
CA PRO A 191 9.64 11.66 0.21
C PRO A 191 8.11 11.58 0.15
N SER A 192 7.43 12.58 -0.42
CA SER A 192 5.96 12.58 -0.51
C SER A 192 5.44 11.51 -1.49
N LEU A 193 6.25 11.13 -2.47
CA LEU A 193 5.91 10.16 -3.51
C LEU A 193 6.34 8.73 -3.21
N VAL A 194 7.06 8.48 -2.10
CA VAL A 194 7.53 7.12 -1.76
C VAL A 194 6.38 6.12 -1.69
N GLY A 195 5.29 6.48 -1.01
CA GLY A 195 4.09 5.63 -0.93
C GLY A 195 3.51 5.34 -2.31
N GLU A 196 3.37 6.35 -3.17
CA GLU A 196 2.89 6.20 -4.54
C GLU A 196 3.79 5.27 -5.38
N VAL A 197 5.11 5.47 -5.31
CA VAL A 197 6.08 4.66 -6.05
C VAL A 197 5.97 3.18 -5.67
N TYR A 198 5.88 2.88 -4.37
CA TYR A 198 5.69 1.51 -3.89
C TYR A 198 4.33 0.94 -4.31
N MET A 199 3.23 1.70 -4.18
CA MET A 199 1.91 1.24 -4.60
C MET A 199 1.86 0.91 -6.09
N GLN A 200 2.49 1.72 -6.94
CA GLN A 200 2.58 1.45 -8.37
C GLN A 200 3.43 0.22 -8.70
N ALA A 201 4.54 0.00 -7.98
CA ALA A 201 5.36 -1.19 -8.13
C ALA A 201 4.62 -2.47 -7.71
N LEU A 202 3.92 -2.43 -6.57
CA LEU A 202 3.10 -3.55 -6.07
C LEU A 202 1.89 -3.83 -6.98
N LYS A 203 1.24 -2.79 -7.51
CA LYS A 203 0.15 -2.91 -8.49
C LYS A 203 0.55 -3.78 -9.69
N GLN A 204 1.76 -3.60 -10.23
CA GLN A 204 2.21 -4.42 -11.37
C GLN A 204 2.48 -5.88 -11.03
N LEU A 205 2.56 -6.23 -9.75
CA LEU A 205 2.64 -7.60 -9.25
C LEU A 205 1.26 -8.20 -8.91
N GLY A 206 0.24 -7.36 -8.76
CA GLY A 206 -1.12 -7.78 -8.41
C GLY A 206 -1.88 -8.43 -9.57
N GLY A 207 -2.78 -9.37 -9.27
CA GLY A 207 -3.68 -9.96 -10.27
C GLY A 207 -3.02 -10.96 -11.25
N ASN A 208 -1.95 -11.64 -10.81
CA ASN A 208 -1.25 -12.70 -11.57
C ASN A 208 -0.73 -12.24 -12.95
N PRO A 209 0.19 -11.27 -13.00
CA PRO A 209 0.79 -10.82 -14.25
C PRO A 209 1.57 -11.93 -14.97
N PRO A 210 1.86 -11.77 -16.27
CA PRO A 210 2.69 -12.73 -17.01
C PRO A 210 4.08 -12.89 -16.37
N PRO A 211 4.71 -14.09 -16.40
CA PRO A 211 5.96 -14.37 -15.67
C PRO A 211 7.10 -13.39 -15.96
N ARG A 212 7.22 -12.92 -17.20
CA ARG A 212 8.22 -11.91 -17.59
C ARG A 212 7.99 -10.60 -16.85
N THR A 213 6.75 -10.13 -16.81
CA THR A 213 6.35 -8.91 -16.11
C THR A 213 6.61 -9.08 -14.61
N THR A 214 6.20 -10.21 -14.02
CA THR A 214 6.46 -10.53 -12.61
C THR A 214 7.94 -10.41 -12.25
N ARG A 215 8.83 -11.05 -13.04
CA ARG A 215 10.27 -11.00 -12.79
C ARG A 215 10.80 -9.56 -12.82
N LEU A 216 10.46 -8.81 -13.86
CA LEU A 216 10.92 -7.43 -14.03
C LEU A 216 10.37 -6.47 -12.98
N SER A 217 9.12 -6.64 -12.56
CA SER A 217 8.51 -5.86 -11.48
C SER A 217 9.11 -6.21 -10.11
N LEU A 218 9.48 -7.47 -9.86
CA LEU A 218 10.23 -7.86 -8.65
C LEU A 218 11.65 -7.30 -8.65
N GLU A 219 12.34 -7.26 -9.79
CA GLU A 219 13.64 -6.59 -9.89
C GLU A 219 13.55 -5.11 -9.56
N LEU A 220 12.52 -4.42 -10.07
CA LEU A 220 12.26 -3.02 -9.72
C LEU A 220 12.01 -2.87 -8.21
N LEU A 221 11.15 -3.71 -7.62
CA LEU A 221 10.86 -3.68 -6.19
C LEU A 221 12.11 -3.94 -5.35
N HIS A 222 12.94 -4.90 -5.74
CA HIS A 222 14.22 -5.18 -5.09
C HIS A 222 15.16 -3.97 -5.14
N CYS A 223 15.28 -3.31 -6.30
CA CYS A 223 16.06 -2.08 -6.45
C CYS A 223 15.54 -0.95 -5.56
N LEU A 224 14.22 -0.79 -5.43
CA LEU A 224 13.60 0.18 -4.53
C LEU A 224 13.93 -0.13 -3.07
N LEU A 225 13.76 -1.38 -2.63
CA LEU A 225 14.05 -1.79 -1.26
C LEU A 225 15.51 -1.58 -0.86
N LEU A 226 16.44 -1.84 -1.79
CA LEU A 226 17.87 -1.63 -1.56
C LEU A 226 18.25 -0.15 -1.40
N GLN A 227 17.61 0.74 -2.16
CA GLN A 227 18.06 2.13 -2.29
C GLN A 227 17.20 3.12 -1.50
N VAL A 228 15.92 2.84 -1.35
CA VAL A 228 14.91 3.70 -0.71
C VAL A 228 13.91 2.80 0.04
N PRO A 229 14.29 2.22 1.19
CA PRO A 229 13.40 1.30 1.91
C PRO A 229 12.09 2.00 2.33
N PRO A 230 10.93 1.32 2.27
CA PRO A 230 9.66 1.89 2.66
C PRO A 230 9.68 2.15 4.18
N ARG A 231 8.99 3.20 4.60
CA ARG A 231 8.87 3.58 6.02
C ARG A 231 7.43 3.41 6.48
N SER A 232 7.24 3.37 7.80
CA SER A 232 5.91 3.34 8.42
C SER A 232 5.07 2.15 7.92
N GLU A 233 3.77 2.34 7.76
CA GLU A 233 2.81 1.30 7.36
C GLU A 233 3.11 0.69 6.00
N MET A 234 3.72 1.43 5.07
CA MET A 234 4.07 0.92 3.74
C MET A 234 4.99 -0.30 3.82
N ALA A 235 5.92 -0.34 4.79
CA ALA A 235 6.80 -1.49 4.98
C ALA A 235 6.01 -2.76 5.36
N GLU A 236 4.97 -2.62 6.19
CA GLU A 236 4.10 -3.75 6.57
C GLU A 236 3.24 -4.21 5.39
N PHE A 237 2.74 -3.30 4.55
CA PHE A 237 2.03 -3.64 3.31
C PHE A 237 2.91 -4.41 2.33
N VAL A 238 4.15 -3.95 2.10
CA VAL A 238 5.10 -4.65 1.22
C VAL A 238 5.43 -6.03 1.80
N ARG A 239 5.65 -6.15 3.12
CA ARG A 239 5.89 -7.44 3.78
C ARG A 239 4.72 -8.39 3.62
N SER A 240 3.50 -7.94 3.92
CA SER A 240 2.30 -8.78 3.81
C SER A 240 2.10 -9.24 2.37
N PHE A 241 2.20 -8.31 1.41
CA PHE A 241 2.05 -8.60 -0.01
C PHE A 241 3.05 -9.66 -0.48
N LEU A 242 4.34 -9.53 -0.11
CA LEU A 242 5.37 -10.49 -0.51
C LEU A 242 5.20 -11.87 0.15
N ARG A 243 4.68 -11.93 1.38
CA ARG A 243 4.35 -13.19 2.05
C ARG A 243 3.19 -13.91 1.38
N ASP A 244 2.22 -13.17 0.86
CA ASP A 244 1.04 -13.73 0.20
C ASP A 244 1.32 -14.13 -1.25
N VAL A 245 1.94 -13.23 -2.03
CA VAL A 245 2.20 -13.44 -3.45
C VAL A 245 3.43 -14.30 -3.68
N GLY A 246 4.48 -14.14 -2.86
CA GLY A 246 5.78 -14.81 -3.03
C GLY A 246 5.70 -16.32 -3.23
N PRO A 247 4.96 -17.09 -2.40
CA PRO A 247 4.79 -18.53 -2.55
C PRO A 247 4.08 -18.96 -3.84
N GLN A 248 3.30 -18.07 -4.45
CA GLN A 248 2.51 -18.34 -5.65
C GLN A 248 3.29 -18.03 -6.93
N LEU A 249 4.47 -17.43 -6.81
CA LEU A 249 5.29 -17.03 -7.95
C LEU A 249 5.89 -18.24 -8.67
N SER A 250 5.93 -18.13 -10.00
CA SER A 250 6.64 -19.03 -10.89
C SER A 250 7.30 -18.18 -11.98
N PRO A 251 8.58 -18.42 -12.34
CA PRO A 251 9.46 -19.54 -11.93
C PRO A 251 10.16 -19.35 -10.56
N LEU A 252 10.96 -20.35 -10.13
CA LEU A 252 11.69 -20.37 -8.84
C LEU A 252 12.53 -19.10 -8.58
N GLU A 253 13.09 -18.50 -9.64
CA GLU A 253 13.83 -17.24 -9.56
C GLU A 253 12.98 -16.09 -8.98
N ALA A 254 11.71 -16.01 -9.36
CA ALA A 254 10.78 -15.01 -8.84
C ALA A 254 10.50 -15.24 -7.34
N VAL A 255 10.38 -16.50 -6.91
CA VAL A 255 10.28 -16.86 -5.48
C VAL A 255 11.53 -16.44 -4.71
N ALA A 256 12.72 -16.70 -5.27
CA ALA A 256 13.99 -16.30 -4.67
C ALA A 256 14.10 -14.77 -4.53
N MET A 257 13.67 -14.01 -5.55
CA MET A 257 13.64 -12.56 -5.52
C MET A 257 12.67 -12.02 -4.46
N ALA A 258 11.46 -12.57 -4.35
CA ALA A 258 10.51 -12.18 -3.31
C ALA A 258 11.06 -12.44 -1.89
N LYS A 259 11.78 -13.55 -1.70
CA LYS A 259 12.48 -13.85 -0.44
C LYS A 259 13.62 -12.86 -0.16
N ALA A 260 14.38 -12.46 -1.18
CA ALA A 260 15.42 -11.44 -1.04
C ALA A 260 14.81 -10.08 -0.62
N CYS A 261 13.70 -9.68 -1.25
CA CYS A 261 12.95 -8.49 -0.85
C CYS A 261 12.48 -8.54 0.61
N LEU A 262 11.95 -9.68 1.07
CA LEU A 262 11.57 -9.87 2.48
C LEU A 262 12.79 -9.77 3.41
N ALA A 263 13.92 -10.38 3.05
CA ALA A 263 15.14 -10.31 3.84
C ALA A 263 15.65 -8.85 3.96
N LEU A 264 15.51 -8.03 2.93
CA LEU A 264 15.86 -6.60 2.99
C LEU A 264 14.95 -5.82 3.94
N LEU A 265 13.66 -6.16 4.00
CA LEU A 265 12.72 -5.53 4.93
C LEU A 265 12.98 -5.97 6.38
N ASP A 266 13.42 -7.19 6.59
CA ASP A 266 13.66 -7.76 7.92
C ASP A 266 15.08 -7.47 8.44
N ALA A 267 15.98 -7.03 7.57
CA ALA A 267 17.30 -6.53 7.95
C ALA A 267 17.14 -5.30 8.86
N ARG A 268 17.63 -5.39 10.10
CA ARG A 268 17.73 -4.22 10.97
C ARG A 268 18.74 -3.24 10.35
N PRO A 269 18.43 -1.93 10.26
CA PRO A 269 19.48 -0.98 10.00
C PRO A 269 20.48 -1.05 11.15
N GLU A 270 21.68 -1.58 10.87
CA GLU A 270 22.76 -1.57 11.85
C GLU A 270 23.06 -0.11 12.22
N GLY A 271 22.93 0.23 13.51
CA GLY A 271 23.50 1.48 14.05
C GLY A 271 22.60 2.73 14.08
N LEU A 272 21.29 2.65 13.80
CA LEU A 272 20.41 3.78 14.13
C LEU A 272 20.06 3.76 15.63
N PRO A 273 20.34 4.84 16.38
CA PRO A 273 19.95 4.92 17.78
C PRO A 273 18.44 4.77 17.90
N VAL A 274 18.01 3.96 18.86
CA VAL A 274 16.61 3.91 19.28
C VAL A 274 16.26 5.32 19.76
N GLU A 275 15.53 6.09 18.95
CA GLU A 275 14.95 7.36 19.39
C GLU A 275 14.15 7.07 20.66
N ARG A 276 14.61 7.66 21.78
CA ARG A 276 14.01 7.53 23.11
C ARG A 276 12.93 8.58 23.29
#